data_AF-A0A7R8WX50-F1
#
_entry.id   AF-A0A7R8WX50-F1
#
_cell.length_a   1.000
_cell.length_b   1.000
_cell.length_c   1.000
_cell.angle_alpha   90.00
_cell.angle_beta   90.00
_cell.angle_gamma   90.00
#
_symmetry.space_group_name_H-M   'P 1'
#
loop_
_entity.id
_entity.type
_entity.pdbx_description
1 polymer ?
#
loop_
_entity_poly.entity_id
_entity_poly.type
_entity_poly.pdbx_seq_one_letter_code
_entity_poly.pdbx_strand_id
1 'polypeptide(L)'
;MTPQEIKQAADMLYQAEKTGVQCGLLSVQYPKITLDEAYAIQAALVAQKRANGARVVGWKIGLTSRAMQQALNITTPDSGVLLDDMVFQSGDTVAKGRFIQPRIEAEIAFVMRAPLRGLDVTRADVIAATDYVSPSLEILDTRILRADPATGRAR
;
A
#
# COMPACT_ATOMS: atom_id res chain seq x y z
N MET A 1 -15.97 -8.07 -9.11
CA MET A 1 -15.59 -9.09 -8.13
C MET A 1 -16.68 -9.21 -7.07
N THR A 2 -17.05 -10.42 -6.71
CA THR A 2 -17.96 -10.70 -5.60
C THR A 2 -17.27 -10.41 -4.25
N PRO A 3 -18.02 -10.21 -3.16
CA PRO A 3 -17.43 -10.07 -1.82
C PRO A 3 -16.52 -11.24 -1.43
N GLN A 4 -16.86 -12.45 -1.88
CA GLN A 4 -16.06 -13.64 -1.63
C GLN A 4 -14.72 -13.62 -2.38
N GLU A 5 -14.71 -13.19 -3.64
CA GLU A 5 -13.48 -13.05 -4.43
C GLU A 5 -12.56 -11.97 -3.85
N ILE A 6 -13.12 -10.85 -3.39
CA ILE A 6 -12.36 -9.79 -2.71
C ILE A 6 -11.69 -10.33 -1.45
N LYS A 7 -12.44 -11.09 -0.63
CA LYS A 7 -11.91 -11.73 0.56
C LYS A 7 -10.79 -12.73 0.23
N GLN A 8 -10.99 -13.56 -0.78
CA GLN A 8 -9.99 -14.53 -1.24
C GLN A 8 -8.69 -13.85 -1.70
N ALA A 9 -8.79 -12.78 -2.50
CA ALA A 9 -7.63 -12.02 -2.94
C ALA A 9 -6.88 -11.36 -1.77
N ALA A 10 -7.62 -10.81 -0.79
CA ALA A 10 -7.03 -10.28 0.44
C ALA A 10 -6.32 -11.37 1.25
N ASP A 11 -6.95 -12.54 1.42
CA ASP A 11 -6.36 -13.69 2.12
C ASP A 11 -5.08 -14.17 1.42
N MET A 12 -5.03 -14.20 0.08
CA MET A 12 -3.82 -14.53 -0.67
C MET A 12 -2.67 -13.57 -0.38
N LEU A 13 -2.94 -12.26 -0.38
CA LEU A 13 -1.93 -11.24 -0.05
C LEU A 13 -1.47 -11.34 1.41
N TYR A 14 -2.40 -11.62 2.33
CA TYR A 14 -2.11 -11.82 3.74
C TYR A 14 -1.20 -13.05 3.96
N GLN A 15 -1.49 -14.18 3.31
CA GLN A 15 -0.67 -15.38 3.40
C GLN A 15 0.71 -15.17 2.77
N ALA A 16 0.78 -14.48 1.64
CA ALA A 16 2.05 -14.15 1.00
C ALA A 16 2.96 -13.33 1.94
N GLU A 17 2.39 -12.34 2.63
CA GLU A 17 3.13 -11.55 3.63
C GLU A 17 3.56 -12.40 4.83
N LYS A 18 2.69 -13.25 5.37
CA LYS A 18 2.99 -14.09 6.54
C LYS A 18 4.05 -15.16 6.27
N THR A 19 4.01 -15.75 5.08
CA THR A 19 4.89 -16.86 4.70
C THR A 19 6.18 -16.39 4.04
N GLY A 20 6.22 -15.15 3.56
CA GLY A 20 7.32 -14.63 2.76
C GLY A 20 7.34 -15.18 1.32
N VAL A 21 6.27 -15.84 0.86
CA VAL A 21 6.18 -16.44 -0.48
C VAL A 21 5.21 -15.63 -1.33
N GLN A 22 5.68 -15.08 -2.45
CA GLN A 22 4.85 -14.28 -3.34
C GLN A 22 3.71 -15.11 -3.96
N CYS A 23 2.52 -14.54 -4.06
CA CYS A 23 1.39 -15.10 -4.79
C CYS A 23 1.39 -14.66 -6.27
N GLY A 24 0.50 -15.25 -7.07
CA GLY A 24 0.33 -14.90 -8.47
C GLY A 24 -0.23 -13.49 -8.69
N LEU A 25 -0.28 -13.07 -9.96
CA LEU A 25 -0.84 -11.78 -10.35
C LEU A 25 -2.37 -11.79 -10.21
N LEU A 26 -2.91 -10.95 -9.33
CA LEU A 26 -4.37 -10.80 -9.18
C LEU A 26 -5.05 -10.35 -10.48
N SER A 27 -4.37 -9.55 -11.31
CA SER A 27 -4.86 -9.12 -12.62
C SER A 27 -4.91 -10.23 -13.68
N VAL A 28 -4.15 -11.32 -13.50
CA VAL A 28 -4.25 -12.52 -14.36
C VAL A 28 -5.39 -13.40 -13.89
N GLN A 29 -5.52 -13.58 -12.57
CA GLN A 29 -6.60 -14.37 -11.97
C GLN A 29 -7.97 -13.71 -12.15
N TYR A 30 -8.02 -12.37 -12.08
CA TYR A 30 -9.22 -11.56 -12.26
C TYR A 30 -8.99 -10.54 -13.40
N PRO A 31 -9.12 -10.95 -14.68
CA PRO A 31 -8.76 -10.09 -15.83
C PRO A 31 -9.54 -8.80 -15.98
N LYS A 32 -10.69 -8.69 -15.29
CA LYS A 32 -11.56 -7.51 -15.30
C LYS A 32 -11.48 -6.70 -14.00
N ILE A 33 -10.49 -6.96 -13.16
CA ILE A 33 -10.32 -6.25 -11.88
C ILE A 33 -10.24 -4.74 -12.12
N THR A 34 -11.05 -3.98 -11.41
CA THR A 34 -11.05 -2.52 -11.47
C THR A 34 -10.22 -1.91 -10.34
N LEU A 35 -9.96 -0.60 -10.42
CA LEU A 35 -9.29 0.13 -9.33
C LEU A 35 -10.13 0.12 -8.03
N ASP A 36 -11.46 0.25 -8.14
CA ASP A 36 -12.36 0.19 -6.99
C ASP A 36 -12.29 -1.18 -6.30
N GLU A 37 -12.20 -2.25 -7.09
CA GLU A 37 -12.06 -3.61 -6.58
C GLU A 37 -10.68 -3.83 -5.94
N ALA A 38 -9.62 -3.25 -6.50
CA ALA A 38 -8.29 -3.26 -5.89
C ALA A 38 -8.30 -2.55 -4.51
N TYR A 39 -8.99 -1.41 -4.40
CA TYR A 39 -9.17 -0.73 -3.11
C TYR A 39 -10.06 -1.52 -2.15
N ALA A 40 -11.08 -2.23 -2.63
CA ALA A 40 -11.88 -3.13 -1.81
C ALA A 40 -11.05 -4.30 -1.26
N ILE A 41 -10.11 -4.85 -2.04
CA ILE A 41 -9.14 -5.86 -1.59
C ILE A 41 -8.20 -5.28 -0.52
N GLN A 42 -7.67 -4.07 -0.71
CA GLN A 42 -6.88 -3.38 0.31
C GLN A 42 -7.68 -3.20 1.61
N ALA A 43 -8.94 -2.77 1.52
CA ALA A 43 -9.80 -2.58 2.68
C ALA A 43 -10.05 -3.90 3.43
N ALA A 44 -10.30 -4.99 2.71
CA ALA A 44 -10.47 -6.32 3.30
C ALA A 44 -9.18 -6.81 4.00
N LEU A 45 -8.02 -6.62 3.37
CA LEU A 45 -6.72 -6.97 3.97
C LEU A 45 -6.45 -6.16 5.25
N VAL A 46 -6.70 -4.85 5.22
CA VAL A 46 -6.54 -3.98 6.40
C VAL A 46 -7.51 -4.40 7.51
N ALA A 47 -8.77 -4.71 7.18
CA ALA A 47 -9.75 -5.19 8.15
C ALA A 47 -9.28 -6.50 8.81
N GLN A 48 -8.75 -7.44 8.04
CA GLN A 48 -8.17 -8.69 8.55
C GLN A 48 -6.99 -8.44 9.48
N LYS A 49 -6.08 -7.51 9.14
CA LYS A 49 -4.95 -7.15 10.02
C LYS A 49 -5.42 -6.47 11.31
N ARG A 50 -6.41 -5.58 11.23
CA ARG A 50 -6.99 -4.92 12.40
C ARG A 50 -7.71 -5.90 13.33
N ALA A 51 -8.39 -6.90 12.78
CA ALA A 51 -8.99 -7.98 13.56
C ALA A 51 -7.94 -8.79 14.34
N ASN A 52 -6.68 -8.78 13.89
CA ASN A 52 -5.53 -9.38 14.56
C ASN A 52 -4.74 -8.40 15.45
N GLY A 53 -5.31 -7.24 15.78
CA GLY A 53 -4.74 -6.28 16.73
C GLY A 53 -3.95 -5.12 16.13
N ALA A 54 -3.74 -5.09 14.82
CA ALA A 54 -3.04 -3.97 14.18
C ALA A 54 -3.85 -2.67 14.25
N ARG A 55 -3.17 -1.53 14.38
CA ARG A 55 -3.79 -0.20 14.43
C ARG A 55 -3.36 0.62 13.23
N VAL A 56 -4.30 1.38 12.68
CA VAL A 56 -4.00 2.35 11.61
C VAL A 56 -3.31 3.55 12.23
N VAL A 57 -2.15 3.91 11.69
CA VAL A 57 -1.33 5.04 12.17
C VAL A 57 -1.16 6.13 11.12
N GLY A 58 -1.57 5.88 9.87
CA GLY A 58 -1.52 6.88 8.82
C GLY A 58 -1.81 6.32 7.44
N TRP A 59 -1.40 7.08 6.43
CA TRP A 59 -1.58 6.75 5.02
C TRP A 59 -0.30 7.09 4.26
N LYS A 60 -0.05 6.36 3.18
CA LYS A 60 0.96 6.69 2.19
C LYS A 60 0.30 7.04 0.87
N ILE A 61 0.99 7.83 0.05
CA ILE A 61 0.55 8.19 -1.30
C ILE A 61 1.67 7.81 -2.26
N GLY A 62 1.40 6.89 -3.18
CA GLY A 62 2.36 6.44 -4.17
C GLY A 62 1.99 6.90 -5.58
N LEU A 63 2.87 6.60 -6.54
CA LEU A 63 2.67 6.98 -7.95
C LEU A 63 2.41 8.48 -8.13
N THR A 64 3.13 9.32 -7.37
CA THR A 64 3.00 10.79 -7.38
C THR A 64 3.69 11.45 -8.59
N SER A 65 4.63 10.75 -9.23
CA SER A 65 5.30 11.21 -10.44
C SER A 65 4.39 11.12 -11.67
N ARG A 66 4.18 12.25 -12.38
CA ARG A 66 3.44 12.27 -13.65
C ARG A 66 4.04 11.34 -14.70
N ALA A 67 5.38 11.23 -14.76
CA ALA A 67 6.05 10.34 -15.70
C ALA A 67 5.71 8.86 -15.42
N MET A 68 5.68 8.48 -14.13
CA MET A 68 5.31 7.12 -13.73
C MET A 68 3.82 6.84 -13.97
N GLN A 69 2.95 7.82 -13.69
CA GLN A 69 1.53 7.74 -13.97
C GLN A 69 1.25 7.50 -15.46
N GLN A 70 1.92 8.26 -16.34
CA GLN A 70 1.84 8.08 -17.79
C GLN A 70 2.33 6.69 -18.24
N ALA A 71 3.47 6.23 -17.69
CA ALA A 71 4.02 4.92 -18.02
C ALA A 71 3.10 3.75 -17.64
N LEU A 72 2.27 3.94 -16.60
CA LEU A 72 1.31 2.95 -16.11
C LEU A 72 -0.12 3.21 -16.61
N ASN A 73 -0.33 4.22 -17.45
CA ASN A 73 -1.63 4.65 -17.95
C ASN A 73 -2.68 4.89 -16.83
N ILE A 74 -2.25 5.53 -15.75
CA ILE A 74 -3.11 5.97 -14.64
C ILE A 74 -3.11 7.50 -14.56
N THR A 75 -4.19 8.07 -14.05
CA THR A 75 -4.37 9.53 -13.94
C THR A 75 -4.41 10.03 -12.50
N THR A 76 -4.40 9.12 -11.53
CA THR A 76 -4.54 9.41 -10.11
C THR A 76 -3.43 8.69 -9.34
N PRO A 77 -2.78 9.34 -8.35
CA PRO A 77 -1.89 8.66 -7.41
C PRO A 77 -2.57 7.47 -6.71
N ASP A 78 -1.77 6.54 -6.21
CA ASP A 78 -2.28 5.48 -5.34
C ASP A 78 -2.26 5.91 -3.87
N SER A 79 -3.00 5.20 -3.03
CA SER A 79 -2.93 5.37 -1.58
C SER A 79 -2.89 4.04 -0.86
N GLY A 80 -2.17 4.00 0.26
CA GLY A 80 -2.04 2.83 1.12
C GLY A 80 -2.29 3.18 2.57
N VAL A 81 -2.59 2.16 3.39
CA VAL A 81 -2.83 2.32 4.83
C VAL A 81 -1.58 1.88 5.59
N LEU A 82 -1.08 2.75 6.47
CA LEU A 82 0.04 2.45 7.36
C LEU A 82 -0.47 1.88 8.67
N LEU A 83 0.12 0.76 9.10
CA LEU A 83 -0.20 0.10 10.36
C LEU A 83 0.95 0.27 11.36
N ASP A 84 0.65 0.16 12.65
CA ASP A 84 1.64 0.38 13.71
C ASP A 84 2.82 -0.61 13.65
N ASP A 85 2.60 -1.83 13.18
CA ASP A 85 3.65 -2.84 12.98
C ASP A 85 4.56 -2.61 11.75
N MET A 86 4.32 -1.51 11.02
CA MET A 86 5.15 -1.05 9.89
C MET A 86 6.14 0.05 10.30
N VAL A 87 6.02 0.60 11.50
CA VAL A 87 6.83 1.74 11.95
C VAL A 87 8.13 1.26 12.57
N PHE A 88 9.25 1.77 12.05
CA PHE A 88 10.58 1.62 12.62
C PHE A 88 11.08 3.00 13.07
N GLN A 89 11.71 3.06 14.23
CA GLN A 89 12.37 4.27 14.71
C GLN A 89 13.69 4.51 13.96
N SER A 90 14.14 5.75 13.94
CA SER A 90 15.45 6.08 13.37
C SER A 90 16.55 5.33 14.13
N GLY A 91 17.41 4.61 13.40
CA GLY A 91 18.45 3.77 13.98
C GLY A 91 18.03 2.33 14.29
N ASP A 92 16.76 1.96 14.09
CA ASP A 92 16.31 0.58 14.26
C ASP A 92 16.98 -0.36 13.25
N THR A 93 17.16 -1.60 13.69
CA THR A 93 17.60 -2.70 12.82
C THR A 93 16.39 -3.46 12.31
N VAL A 94 16.23 -3.50 10.99
CA VAL A 94 15.21 -4.33 10.33
C VAL A 94 15.65 -5.79 10.37
N ALA A 95 14.83 -6.65 10.97
CA ALA A 95 15.13 -8.08 11.08
C ALA A 95 15.25 -8.74 9.70
N LYS A 96 16.28 -9.59 9.53
CA LYS A 96 16.45 -10.40 8.32
C LYS A 96 15.22 -11.30 8.13
N GLY A 97 14.70 -11.33 6.90
CA GLY A 97 13.51 -12.13 6.56
C GLY A 97 12.18 -11.46 6.92
N ARG A 98 12.17 -10.21 7.40
CA ARG A 98 10.92 -9.44 7.61
C ARG A 98 10.15 -9.16 6.31
N PHE A 99 10.86 -9.05 5.19
CA PHE A 99 10.31 -8.66 3.89
C PHE A 99 10.71 -9.67 2.80
N ILE A 100 9.94 -9.69 1.70
CA ILE A 100 10.16 -10.61 0.57
C ILE A 100 11.18 -10.05 -0.42
N GLN A 101 10.91 -8.87 -0.96
CA GLN A 101 11.75 -8.15 -1.93
C GLN A 101 11.74 -6.65 -1.64
N PRO A 102 12.37 -6.23 -0.53
CA PRO A 102 12.30 -4.85 -0.09
C PRO A 102 13.00 -3.89 -1.06
N ARG A 103 12.42 -2.69 -1.19
CA ARG A 103 13.05 -1.50 -1.78
C ARG A 103 12.90 -0.34 -0.81
N ILE A 104 13.74 0.68 -0.95
CA ILE A 104 13.69 1.86 -0.09
C ILE A 104 13.50 3.09 -0.96
N GLU A 105 12.56 3.93 -0.55
CA GLU A 105 12.33 5.25 -1.13
C GLU A 105 12.46 6.31 -0.03
N ALA A 106 13.02 7.47 -0.38
CA ALA A 106 13.16 8.60 0.54
C ALA A 106 11.99 9.55 0.33
N GLU A 107 11.30 9.88 1.42
CA GLU A 107 10.02 10.59 1.41
C GLU A 107 9.98 11.71 2.46
N ILE A 108 8.96 12.56 2.37
CA ILE A 108 8.63 13.56 3.39
C ILE A 108 7.31 13.16 4.06
N ALA A 109 7.37 12.83 5.34
CA ALA A 109 6.20 12.55 6.15
C ALA A 109 5.60 13.83 6.72
N PHE A 110 4.27 13.95 6.63
CA PHE A 110 3.49 15.01 7.27
C PHE A 110 2.84 14.45 8.53
N VAL A 111 3.24 14.98 9.70
CA VAL A 111 2.61 14.62 10.97
C VAL A 111 1.46 15.59 11.21
N MET A 112 0.26 15.06 11.40
CA MET A 112 -0.97 15.85 11.45
C MET A 112 -1.35 16.17 12.90
N ARG A 113 -1.68 17.43 13.19
CA ARG A 113 -2.30 17.86 14.47
C ARG A 113 -3.82 17.97 14.39
N ALA A 114 -4.37 18.06 13.19
CA ALA A 114 -5.80 18.18 12.95
C ALA A 114 -6.24 17.27 11.78
N PRO A 115 -7.49 16.77 11.80
CA PRO A 115 -7.99 15.95 10.71
C PRO A 115 -8.23 16.79 9.44
N LEU A 116 -8.03 16.17 8.27
CA LEU A 116 -8.48 16.67 6.96
C LEU A 116 -9.71 15.88 6.50
N ARG A 117 -10.72 16.56 5.96
CA ARG A 117 -11.98 15.94 5.51
C ARG A 117 -12.58 16.73 4.34
N GLY A 118 -13.30 16.02 3.46
CA GLY A 118 -14.00 16.61 2.32
C GLY A 118 -13.28 16.40 0.99
N LEU A 119 -13.94 16.75 -0.11
CA LEU A 119 -13.41 16.63 -1.47
C LEU A 119 -12.62 17.88 -1.90
N ASP A 120 -12.87 19.02 -1.26
CA ASP A 120 -12.31 20.33 -1.62
C ASP A 120 -11.13 20.75 -0.72
N VAL A 121 -10.38 19.79 -0.19
CA VAL A 121 -9.20 20.06 0.67
C VAL A 121 -8.13 20.79 -0.15
N THR A 122 -7.73 21.96 0.31
CA THR A 122 -6.71 22.78 -0.36
C THR A 122 -5.32 22.53 0.24
N ARG A 123 -4.28 22.98 -0.48
CA ARG A 123 -2.91 22.98 0.06
C ARG A 123 -2.79 23.78 1.36
N ALA A 124 -3.53 24.89 1.49
CA ALA A 124 -3.50 25.72 2.70
C ALA A 124 -4.08 24.96 3.90
N ASP A 125 -5.14 24.17 3.69
CA ASP A 125 -5.72 23.32 4.73
C ASP A 125 -4.74 22.25 5.20
N VAL A 126 -4.02 21.61 4.26
CA VAL A 126 -2.98 20.62 4.59
C VAL A 126 -1.89 21.25 5.45
N ILE A 127 -1.39 22.43 5.08
CA ILE A 127 -0.37 23.16 5.85
C ILE A 127 -0.91 23.50 7.25
N ALA A 128 -2.14 24.02 7.34
CA ALA A 128 -2.74 24.38 8.62
C ALA A 128 -2.96 23.18 9.55
N ALA A 129 -3.29 22.01 8.99
CA ALA A 129 -3.52 20.77 9.72
C ALA A 129 -2.22 20.00 10.08
N THR A 130 -1.10 20.37 9.47
CA THR A 130 0.22 19.77 9.74
C THR A 130 0.80 20.34 11.03
N ASP A 131 1.29 19.46 11.90
CA ASP A 131 2.06 19.83 13.09
C ASP A 131 3.52 20.11 12.73
N TYR A 132 4.15 19.10 12.11
CA TYR A 132 5.51 19.19 11.59
C TYR A 132 5.71 18.23 10.42
N VAL A 133 6.81 18.43 9.68
CA VAL A 133 7.29 17.52 8.65
C VAL A 133 8.52 16.78 9.14
N SER A 134 8.70 15.54 8.68
CA SER A 134 9.89 14.74 9.00
C SER A 134 10.43 14.09 7.73
N PRO A 135 11.76 13.95 7.57
CA PRO A 135 12.29 12.98 6.64
C PRO A 135 11.80 11.58 7.03
N SER A 136 11.52 10.74 6.03
CA SER A 136 11.12 9.36 6.23
C SER A 136 11.70 8.46 5.15
N LEU A 137 11.90 7.19 5.48
CA LEU A 137 12.20 6.15 4.51
C LEU A 137 11.00 5.20 4.44
N GLU A 138 10.47 4.97 3.24
CA GLU A 138 9.47 3.92 3.02
C GLU A 138 10.18 2.64 2.60
N ILE A 139 9.90 1.54 3.30
CA ILE A 139 10.34 0.20 2.90
C ILE A 139 9.18 -0.44 2.13
N LEU A 140 9.29 -0.42 0.80
CA LEU A 140 8.31 -1.06 -0.09
C LEU A 140 8.61 -2.54 -0.17
N ASP A 141 7.58 -3.36 -0.20
CA ASP A 141 7.70 -4.80 -0.43
C ASP A 141 6.53 -5.30 -1.27
N THR A 142 6.70 -6.42 -1.96
CA THR A 142 5.73 -6.92 -2.93
C THR A 142 5.34 -8.37 -2.66
N ARG A 143 4.04 -8.58 -2.46
CA ARG A 143 3.44 -9.90 -2.21
C ARG A 143 3.06 -10.64 -3.48
N ILE A 144 3.16 -10.00 -4.65
CA ILE A 144 2.84 -10.61 -5.95
C ILE A 144 4.11 -10.83 -6.76
N LEU A 145 4.09 -11.84 -7.62
CA LEU A 145 5.13 -12.02 -8.63
C LEU A 145 5.18 -10.79 -9.57
N ARG A 146 6.34 -10.54 -10.19
CA ARG A 146 6.51 -9.43 -11.15
C ARG A 146 6.05 -9.76 -12.56
N ALA A 147 6.05 -11.04 -12.89
CA ALA A 147 5.56 -11.59 -14.14
C ALA A 147 4.88 -12.93 -13.86
N ASP A 148 3.86 -13.24 -14.64
CA ASP A 148 3.21 -14.53 -14.60
C ASP A 148 4.16 -15.64 -15.07
N PRO A 149 4.45 -16.68 -14.27
CA PRO A 149 5.40 -17.72 -14.65
C PRO A 149 5.00 -18.52 -15.89
N ALA A 150 3.71 -18.60 -16.20
CA ALA A 150 3.20 -19.38 -17.33
C ALA A 150 3.24 -18.60 -18.65
N THR A 151 2.88 -17.32 -18.63
CA THR A 151 2.72 -16.49 -19.83
C THR A 151 3.84 -15.47 -20.03
N GLY A 152 4.67 -15.22 -19.00
CA GLY A 152 5.66 -14.14 -19.00
C GLY A 152 5.05 -12.74 -18.96
N ARG A 153 3.73 -12.62 -18.85
CA ARG A 153 3.03 -11.33 -18.79
C ARG A 153 3.46 -10.57 -17.54
N ALA A 154 4.00 -9.37 -17.74
CA ALA A 154 4.35 -8.47 -16.65
C ALA A 154 3.10 -7.97 -15.92
N ARG A 155 3.29 -7.56 -14.66
CA ARG A 155 2.23 -7.00 -13.80
C ARG A 155 1.47 -5.86 -14.45
#